data_AF-A0A832BC96-F1
#
_entry.id   AF-A0A832BC96-F1
#
_cell.length_a   1.000
_cell.length_b   1.000
_cell.length_c   1.000
_cell.angle_alpha   90.00
_cell.angle_beta   90.00
_cell.angle_gamma   90.00
#
_symmetry.space_group_name_H-M   'P 1'
#
loop_
_entity.id
_entity.type
_entity.pdbx_description
1 polymer ?
#
loop_
_entity_poly.entity_id
_entity_poly.type
_entity_poly.pdbx_seq_one_letter_code
_entity_poly.pdbx_strand_id
1 'polypeptide(L)'
;MPRVLVSDPIAEAGIDRLRRVAQVDVKTGLKPDELEAIIGEYDALAVRSETKVTARIIQAAHRLKIIGRAGVGVDNIDVRAATERGILVVNSPEGNTIAAAELTIAMILALARRIPQADASVRAGRWERKKFLGAELYGKTLGVIGLGKIGGEVARRARAFEMNVIAYDPYANEQKAAEIGARLVSLEEVYTQSDFITLHVPLNDETRGMIGAEELARMKHGVRIVNCARGGLIDEEALA
;
A
#
# COMPACT_ATOMS: atom_id res chain seq x y z
N MET A 1 29.91 -7.45 19.60
CA MET A 1 28.60 -7.92 19.08
C MET A 1 27.97 -6.77 18.30
N PRO A 2 27.35 -6.98 17.13
CA PRO A 2 26.68 -5.91 16.39
C PRO A 2 25.60 -5.24 17.26
N ARG A 3 25.40 -3.93 17.09
CA ARG A 3 24.32 -3.18 17.74
C ARG A 3 23.22 -2.83 16.73
N VAL A 4 21.97 -3.13 17.09
CA VAL A 4 20.79 -2.83 16.28
C VAL A 4 19.90 -1.85 17.01
N LEU A 5 19.53 -0.75 16.36
CA LEU A 5 18.51 0.17 16.84
C LEU A 5 17.17 -0.21 16.20
N VAL A 6 16.14 -0.45 17.02
CA VAL A 6 14.74 -0.54 16.58
C VAL A 6 14.07 0.78 16.94
N SER A 7 13.77 1.58 15.93
CA SER A 7 13.31 2.98 16.08
C SER A 7 11.81 3.19 15.93
N ASP A 8 11.08 2.16 15.48
CA ASP A 8 9.63 2.17 15.33
C ASP A 8 9.00 0.94 16.01
N PRO A 9 7.70 0.99 16.36
CA PRO A 9 6.97 -0.18 16.83
C PRO A 9 6.90 -1.28 15.75
N ILE A 10 7.60 -2.38 15.98
CA ILE A 10 7.57 -3.60 15.16
C ILE A 10 7.20 -4.83 16.01
N ALA A 11 6.82 -5.92 15.38
CA ALA A 11 6.40 -7.13 16.09
C ALA A 11 7.53 -7.73 16.94
N GLU A 12 7.22 -8.10 18.19
CA GLU A 12 8.20 -8.66 19.15
C GLU A 12 8.95 -9.87 18.58
N ALA A 13 8.26 -10.74 17.83
CA ALA A 13 8.86 -11.89 17.17
C ALA A 13 10.02 -11.52 16.20
N GLY A 14 9.97 -10.33 15.60
CA GLY A 14 11.07 -9.79 14.78
C GLY A 14 12.23 -9.30 15.65
N ILE A 15 11.93 -8.62 16.76
CA ILE A 15 12.92 -8.14 17.73
C ILE A 15 13.65 -9.33 18.37
N ASP A 16 12.93 -10.39 18.74
CA ASP A 16 13.51 -11.61 19.31
C ASP A 16 14.47 -12.31 18.36
N ARG A 17 14.21 -12.27 17.04
CA ARG A 17 15.14 -12.81 16.04
C ARG A 17 16.43 -11.98 15.99
N LEU A 18 16.34 -10.67 16.11
CA LEU A 18 17.51 -9.78 16.16
C LEU A 18 18.33 -10.01 17.44
N ARG A 19 17.67 -10.16 18.60
CA ARG A 19 18.31 -10.42 19.90
C ARG A 19 19.14 -11.71 19.93
N ARG A 20 18.85 -12.68 19.06
CA ARG A 20 19.65 -13.92 18.93
C ARG A 20 21.03 -13.71 18.31
N VAL A 21 21.24 -12.60 17.59
CA VAL A 21 22.46 -12.37 16.79
C VAL A 21 23.12 -11.02 17.07
N ALA A 22 22.47 -10.13 17.82
CA ALA A 22 22.94 -8.78 18.07
C ALA A 22 22.43 -8.22 19.41
N GLN A 23 23.08 -7.15 19.89
CA GLN A 23 22.55 -6.33 20.97
C GLN A 23 21.49 -5.40 20.40
N VAL A 24 20.28 -5.45 20.93
CA VAL A 24 19.13 -4.70 20.38
C VAL A 24 18.67 -3.65 21.37
N ASP A 25 18.70 -2.39 20.95
CA ASP A 25 18.09 -1.28 21.67
C ASP A 25 16.76 -0.93 20.99
N VAL A 26 15.65 -1.02 21.73
CA VAL A 26 14.33 -0.60 21.25
C VAL A 26 14.04 0.79 21.80
N LYS A 27 14.09 1.80 20.93
CA LYS A 27 13.85 3.21 21.28
C LYS A 27 12.92 3.82 20.24
N THR A 28 11.62 3.70 20.47
CA THR A 28 10.58 4.16 19.55
C THR A 28 10.22 5.62 19.80
N GLY A 29 9.75 6.32 18.76
CA GLY A 29 9.24 7.69 18.88
C GLY A 29 10.34 8.75 19.02
N LEU A 30 11.57 8.42 18.64
CA LEU A 30 12.68 9.37 18.59
C LEU A 30 12.39 10.48 17.58
N LYS A 31 12.60 11.72 17.99
CA LYS A 31 12.62 12.86 17.06
C LYS A 31 13.85 12.78 16.16
N PRO A 32 13.84 13.43 14.98
CA PRO A 32 14.97 13.41 14.05
C PRO A 32 16.32 13.75 14.71
N ASP A 33 16.37 14.80 15.53
CA ASP A 33 17.61 15.23 16.19
C ASP A 33 18.08 14.20 17.25
N GLU A 34 17.16 13.54 17.95
CA GLU A 34 17.48 12.50 18.94
C GLU A 34 18.01 11.24 18.26
N LEU A 35 17.43 10.86 17.12
CA LEU A 35 17.92 9.75 16.31
C LEU A 35 19.31 10.05 15.76
N GLU A 36 19.52 11.24 15.21
CA GLU A 36 20.82 11.68 14.69
C GLU A 36 21.93 11.61 15.75
N ALA A 37 21.62 12.03 16.99
CA ALA A 37 22.58 12.04 18.08
C ALA A 37 23.09 10.63 18.47
N ILE A 38 22.28 9.58 18.26
CA ILE A 38 22.63 8.21 18.71
C ILE A 38 22.97 7.25 17.56
N ILE A 39 22.54 7.54 16.32
CA ILE A 39 22.60 6.56 15.22
C ILE A 39 24.04 6.16 14.86
N GLY A 40 25.02 7.02 15.13
CA GLY A 40 26.44 6.75 14.92
C GLY A 40 26.98 5.55 15.71
N GLU A 41 26.29 5.12 16.77
CA GLU A 41 26.70 3.99 17.61
C GLU A 41 26.23 2.61 17.11
N TYR A 42 25.34 2.58 16.11
CA TYR A 42 24.64 1.36 15.67
C TYR A 42 25.17 0.83 14.34
N ASP A 43 25.22 -0.50 14.22
CA ASP A 43 25.63 -1.19 12.99
C ASP A 43 24.41 -1.49 12.08
N ALA A 44 23.21 -1.53 12.64
CA ALA A 44 21.96 -1.71 11.90
C ALA A 44 20.80 -0.86 12.47
N LEU A 45 19.87 -0.49 11.59
CA LEU A 45 18.66 0.27 11.93
C LEU A 45 17.43 -0.49 11.43
N ALA A 46 16.50 -0.79 12.32
CA ALA A 46 15.18 -1.34 12.00
C ALA A 46 14.11 -0.25 12.17
N VAL A 47 13.31 -0.06 11.12
CA VAL A 47 12.25 0.96 11.03
C VAL A 47 10.94 0.35 10.52
N ARG A 48 9.85 1.09 10.64
CA ARG A 48 8.56 0.83 10.01
C ARG A 48 8.19 2.02 9.13
N SER A 49 7.29 2.90 9.57
CA SER A 49 6.75 4.01 8.77
C SER A 49 6.94 5.39 9.43
N GLU A 50 7.21 5.41 10.74
CA GLU A 50 7.24 6.65 11.54
C GLU A 50 8.58 7.34 11.35
N THR A 51 9.67 6.64 11.69
CA THR A 51 11.04 7.14 11.51
C THR A 51 11.31 7.47 10.04
N LYS A 52 11.79 8.68 9.78
CA LYS A 52 12.27 9.13 8.47
C LYS A 52 13.79 9.06 8.44
N VAL A 53 14.32 8.12 7.67
CA VAL A 53 15.76 7.88 7.52
C VAL A 53 16.27 8.75 6.36
N THR A 54 16.39 10.05 6.62
CA THR A 54 16.82 11.05 5.63
C THR A 54 18.33 10.99 5.39
N ALA A 55 18.81 11.66 4.33
CA ALA A 55 20.25 11.84 4.09
C ALA A 55 21.01 12.37 5.33
N ARG A 56 20.40 13.30 6.10
CA ARG A 56 20.98 13.84 7.34
C ARG A 56 21.23 12.74 8.39
N ILE A 57 20.23 11.90 8.66
CA ILE A 57 20.37 10.76 9.58
C ILE A 57 21.42 9.78 9.07
N ILE A 58 21.39 9.50 7.77
CA ILE A 58 22.34 8.59 7.11
C ILE A 58 23.76 9.13 7.22
N GLN A 59 24.00 10.44 7.15
CA GLN A 59 25.31 11.07 7.29
C GLN A 59 25.87 10.99 8.73
N ALA A 60 25.04 11.09 9.76
CA ALA A 60 25.44 10.89 11.15
C ALA A 60 25.72 9.41 11.51
N ALA A 61 25.28 8.47 10.68
CA ALA A 61 25.37 7.04 10.94
C ALA A 61 26.74 6.43 10.54
N HIS A 62 27.81 6.77 11.27
CA HIS A 62 29.19 6.41 10.90
C HIS A 62 29.49 4.91 10.83
N ARG A 63 28.73 4.07 11.53
CA ARG A 63 28.93 2.61 11.62
C ARG A 63 27.87 1.79 10.90
N LEU A 64 26.80 2.43 10.44
CA LEU A 64 25.62 1.76 9.94
C LEU A 64 25.94 1.00 8.65
N LYS A 65 25.53 -0.27 8.58
CA LYS A 65 25.76 -1.16 7.44
C LYS A 65 24.47 -1.56 6.75
N ILE A 66 23.36 -1.58 7.48
CA ILE A 66 22.07 -2.01 6.98
C ILE A 66 20.90 -1.26 7.62
N ILE A 67 19.93 -0.90 6.80
CA ILE A 67 18.62 -0.36 7.20
C ILE A 67 17.57 -1.38 6.78
N GLY A 68 16.84 -1.94 7.74
CA GLY A 68 15.74 -2.87 7.52
C GLY A 68 14.40 -2.20 7.77
N ARG A 69 13.52 -2.19 6.77
CA ARG A 69 12.13 -1.75 6.93
C ARG A 69 11.19 -2.95 7.10
N ALA A 70 10.46 -2.96 8.20
CA ALA A 70 9.34 -3.87 8.46
C ALA A 70 8.08 -3.46 7.66
N GLY A 71 8.19 -3.52 6.33
CA GLY A 71 7.14 -3.15 5.39
C GLY A 71 7.58 -3.32 3.94
N VAL A 72 6.67 -3.12 2.98
CA VAL A 72 6.95 -3.32 1.54
C VAL A 72 7.62 -2.12 0.90
N GLY A 73 7.10 -0.90 1.12
CA GLY A 73 7.71 0.31 0.57
C GLY A 73 9.04 0.63 1.26
N VAL A 74 9.78 1.58 0.69
CA VAL A 74 10.96 2.24 1.30
C VAL A 74 10.83 3.76 1.30
N ASP A 75 9.61 4.27 1.16
CA ASP A 75 9.22 5.70 1.04
C ASP A 75 9.77 6.62 2.15
N ASN A 76 10.06 6.09 3.33
CA ASN A 76 10.62 6.84 4.47
C ASN A 76 12.14 6.70 4.61
N ILE A 77 12.83 6.13 3.62
CA ILE A 77 14.27 5.92 3.60
C ILE A 77 14.83 6.59 2.36
N ASP A 78 15.85 7.43 2.52
CA ASP A 78 16.63 7.95 1.40
C ASP A 78 17.57 6.85 0.88
N VAL A 79 17.04 6.02 -0.01
CA VAL A 79 17.77 4.88 -0.59
C VAL A 79 19.00 5.35 -1.37
N ARG A 80 18.94 6.53 -2.00
CA ARG A 80 20.06 7.10 -2.74
C ARG A 80 21.22 7.43 -1.80
N ALA A 81 20.94 8.19 -0.74
CA ALA A 81 21.96 8.54 0.26
C ALA A 81 22.53 7.27 0.95
N ALA A 82 21.69 6.27 1.23
CA ALA A 82 22.15 4.99 1.76
C ALA A 82 23.11 4.27 0.79
N THR A 83 22.75 4.24 -0.50
CA THR A 83 23.56 3.62 -1.56
C THR A 83 24.90 4.32 -1.73
N GLU A 84 24.93 5.64 -1.77
CA GLU A 84 26.16 6.44 -1.87
C GLU A 84 27.12 6.20 -0.69
N ARG A 85 26.58 5.83 0.48
CA ARG A 85 27.35 5.44 1.67
C ARG A 85 27.68 3.95 1.77
N GLY A 86 27.24 3.11 0.83
CA GLY A 86 27.43 1.67 0.88
C GLY A 86 26.59 0.96 1.95
N ILE A 87 25.46 1.55 2.36
CA ILE A 87 24.53 1.00 3.36
C ILE A 87 23.45 0.22 2.63
N LEU A 88 23.27 -1.05 3.00
CA LEU A 88 22.23 -1.90 2.44
C LEU A 88 20.85 -1.47 2.93
N VAL A 89 19.87 -1.38 2.03
CA VAL A 89 18.47 -1.18 2.38
C VAL A 89 17.70 -2.45 2.05
N VAL A 90 17.02 -3.01 3.04
CA VAL A 90 16.18 -4.22 2.89
C VAL A 90 14.77 -3.94 3.39
N ASN A 91 13.80 -4.58 2.75
CA ASN A 91 12.38 -4.47 3.08
C ASN A 91 11.76 -5.88 3.24
N SER A 92 10.46 -5.92 3.55
CA SER A 92 9.68 -7.16 3.68
C SER A 92 8.61 -7.20 2.58
N PRO A 93 8.96 -7.53 1.32
CA PRO A 93 8.13 -7.26 0.14
C PRO A 93 6.82 -8.07 0.07
N GLU A 94 6.69 -9.12 0.88
CA GLU A 94 5.49 -9.97 0.94
C GLU A 94 4.72 -9.85 2.25
N GLY A 95 5.27 -9.14 3.23
CA GLY A 95 4.81 -9.19 4.62
C GLY A 95 3.38 -8.66 4.84
N ASN A 96 2.82 -7.90 3.89
CA ASN A 96 1.46 -7.36 3.98
C ASN A 96 0.58 -7.66 2.77
N THR A 97 1.00 -8.53 1.84
CA THR A 97 0.28 -8.75 0.58
C THR A 97 -1.18 -9.15 0.82
N ILE A 98 -1.39 -10.14 1.68
CA ILE A 98 -2.73 -10.67 1.98
C ILE A 98 -3.57 -9.64 2.74
N ALA A 99 -3.02 -9.02 3.79
CA ALA A 99 -3.73 -8.01 4.57
C ALA A 99 -4.15 -6.79 3.72
N ALA A 100 -3.30 -6.35 2.78
CA ALA A 100 -3.62 -5.26 1.87
C ALA A 100 -4.72 -5.64 0.86
N ALA A 101 -4.69 -6.88 0.35
CA ALA A 101 -5.74 -7.39 -0.53
C ALA A 101 -7.08 -7.50 0.20
N GLU A 102 -7.09 -8.01 1.43
CA GLU A 102 -8.29 -8.10 2.28
C GLU A 102 -8.88 -6.71 2.58
N LEU A 103 -8.02 -5.74 2.93
CA LEU A 103 -8.45 -4.36 3.14
C LEU A 103 -9.08 -3.76 1.87
N THR A 104 -8.50 -4.03 0.71
CA THR A 104 -9.03 -3.56 -0.58
C THR A 104 -10.44 -4.12 -0.83
N ILE A 105 -10.64 -5.43 -0.63
CA ILE A 105 -11.97 -6.05 -0.77
C ILE A 105 -12.95 -5.47 0.26
N ALA A 106 -12.50 -5.23 1.49
CA ALA A 106 -13.33 -4.57 2.52
C ALA A 106 -13.77 -3.16 2.09
N MET A 107 -12.88 -2.37 1.46
CA MET A 107 -13.21 -1.05 0.94
C MET A 107 -14.20 -1.12 -0.24
N ILE A 108 -14.04 -2.09 -1.15
CA ILE A 108 -15.00 -2.34 -2.23
C ILE A 108 -16.40 -2.63 -1.65
N LEU A 109 -16.50 -3.51 -0.65
CA LEU A 109 -17.75 -3.83 0.03
C LEU A 109 -18.33 -2.63 0.79
N ALA A 110 -17.48 -1.84 1.45
CA ALA A 110 -17.89 -0.63 2.17
C ALA A 110 -18.50 0.40 1.22
N LEU A 111 -17.91 0.61 0.03
CA LEU A 111 -18.44 1.49 -1.01
C LEU A 111 -19.73 0.94 -1.63
N ALA A 112 -19.81 -0.37 -1.87
CA ALA A 112 -21.00 -1.02 -2.42
C ALA A 112 -22.20 -0.93 -1.47
N ARG A 113 -21.97 -1.06 -0.16
CA ARG A 113 -23.04 -1.20 0.85
C ARG A 113 -23.20 0.01 1.78
N ARG A 114 -22.41 1.07 1.59
CA ARG A 114 -22.41 2.29 2.43
C ARG A 114 -22.26 2.00 3.92
N ILE A 115 -21.39 1.03 4.25
CA ILE A 115 -21.28 0.48 5.62
C ILE A 115 -20.93 1.59 6.63
N PRO A 116 -19.90 2.44 6.42
CA PRO A 116 -19.56 3.47 7.40
C PRO A 116 -20.68 4.49 7.61
N GLN A 117 -21.38 4.88 6.53
CA GLN A 117 -22.47 5.84 6.61
C GLN A 117 -23.70 5.26 7.32
N ALA A 118 -24.01 3.97 7.10
CA ALA A 118 -25.09 3.28 7.77
C ALA A 118 -24.81 3.06 9.27
N ASP A 119 -23.59 2.63 9.63
CA ASP A 119 -23.15 2.50 11.04
C ASP A 119 -23.27 3.84 11.78
N ALA A 120 -22.77 4.93 11.18
CA ALA A 120 -22.88 6.27 11.77
C ALA A 120 -24.35 6.73 11.97
N SER A 121 -25.25 6.36 11.06
CA SER A 121 -26.69 6.66 11.20
C SER A 121 -27.30 5.94 12.40
N VAL A 122 -27.02 4.64 12.55
CA VAL A 122 -27.53 3.82 13.66
C VAL A 122 -26.97 4.28 15.01
N ARG A 123 -25.66 4.57 15.08
CA ARG A 123 -25.03 5.12 16.30
C ARG A 123 -25.62 6.45 16.73
N ALA A 124 -26.11 7.23 15.78
CA ALA A 124 -26.81 8.49 16.04
C ALA A 124 -28.32 8.30 16.34
N GLY A 125 -28.76 7.07 16.60
CA GLY A 125 -30.14 6.75 16.97
C GLY A 125 -31.15 6.79 15.82
N ARG A 126 -30.68 6.80 14.56
CA ARG A 126 -31.56 6.86 13.38
C ARG A 126 -31.67 5.49 12.70
N TRP A 127 -32.83 5.21 12.11
CA TRP A 127 -33.09 4.00 11.33
C TRP A 127 -33.45 4.34 9.87
N GLU A 128 -32.46 4.82 9.12
CA GLU A 128 -32.65 5.37 7.76
C GLU A 128 -32.55 4.31 6.65
N ARG A 129 -33.20 3.14 6.81
CA ARG A 129 -33.09 2.00 5.85
C ARG A 129 -33.31 2.40 4.38
N LYS A 130 -34.27 3.28 4.10
CA LYS A 130 -34.61 3.73 2.73
C LYS A 130 -33.50 4.58 2.08
N LYS A 131 -32.61 5.19 2.87
CA LYS A 131 -31.55 6.10 2.40
C LYS A 131 -30.30 5.35 1.92
N PHE A 132 -30.09 4.14 2.40
CA PHE A 132 -28.87 3.35 2.15
C PHE A 132 -29.14 2.22 1.15
N LEU A 133 -29.59 2.57 -0.06
CA LEU A 133 -29.61 1.64 -1.17
C LEU A 133 -28.17 1.41 -1.66
N GLY A 134 -27.73 0.16 -1.61
CA GLY A 134 -26.40 -0.26 -2.05
C GLY A 134 -26.36 -0.73 -3.50
N ALA A 135 -25.19 -1.19 -3.92
CA ALA A 135 -24.97 -1.93 -5.16
C ALA A 135 -24.57 -3.37 -4.84
N GLU A 136 -25.04 -4.30 -5.67
CA GLU A 136 -24.57 -5.67 -5.68
C GLU A 136 -23.27 -5.78 -6.50
N LEU A 137 -22.35 -6.66 -6.06
CA LEU A 137 -21.09 -6.91 -6.78
C LEU A 137 -21.23 -7.96 -7.89
N TYR A 138 -22.19 -8.89 -7.75
CA TYR A 138 -22.46 -9.95 -8.73
C TYR A 138 -22.63 -9.37 -10.14
N GLY A 139 -21.86 -9.92 -11.09
CA GLY A 139 -21.87 -9.50 -12.49
C GLY A 139 -21.28 -8.11 -12.78
N LYS A 140 -20.82 -7.37 -11.77
CA LYS A 140 -20.15 -6.08 -11.97
C LYS A 140 -18.70 -6.27 -12.41
N THR A 141 -18.18 -5.26 -13.11
CA THR A 141 -16.79 -5.27 -13.58
C THR A 141 -15.87 -4.59 -12.55
N LEU A 142 -14.86 -5.31 -12.10
CA LEU A 142 -13.73 -4.77 -11.34
C LEU A 142 -12.54 -4.54 -12.27
N GLY A 143 -12.11 -3.29 -12.37
CA GLY A 143 -10.87 -2.88 -12.99
C GLY A 143 -9.71 -2.88 -12.00
N VAL A 144 -8.67 -3.65 -12.28
CA VAL A 144 -7.46 -3.74 -11.45
C VAL A 144 -6.30 -3.08 -12.18
N ILE A 145 -5.80 -1.96 -11.67
CA ILE A 145 -4.62 -1.28 -12.25
C ILE A 145 -3.40 -1.72 -11.43
N GLY A 146 -2.52 -2.50 -12.06
CA GLY A 146 -1.38 -3.18 -11.43
C GLY A 146 -1.75 -4.60 -10.99
N LEU A 147 -1.13 -5.59 -11.63
CA LEU A 147 -1.37 -7.03 -11.41
C LEU A 147 -0.16 -7.70 -10.73
N GLY A 148 0.53 -6.95 -9.88
CA GLY A 148 1.53 -7.48 -8.95
C GLY A 148 0.91 -8.34 -7.85
N LYS A 149 1.68 -8.64 -6.79
CA LYS A 149 1.26 -9.56 -5.72
C LYS A 149 -0.10 -9.19 -5.10
N ILE A 150 -0.32 -7.91 -4.76
CA ILE A 150 -1.57 -7.47 -4.13
C ILE A 150 -2.73 -7.48 -5.15
N GLY A 151 -2.53 -6.87 -6.32
CA GLY A 151 -3.56 -6.82 -7.36
C GLY A 151 -4.04 -8.20 -7.80
N GLY A 152 -3.12 -9.18 -7.88
CA GLY A 152 -3.47 -10.55 -8.17
C GLY A 152 -4.30 -11.24 -7.08
N GLU A 153 -3.97 -11.00 -5.80
CA GLU A 153 -4.77 -11.51 -4.66
C GLU A 153 -6.16 -10.86 -4.58
N VAL A 154 -6.29 -9.59 -4.97
CA VAL A 154 -7.56 -8.87 -5.08
C VAL A 154 -8.39 -9.42 -6.23
N ALA A 155 -7.81 -9.58 -7.42
CA ALA A 155 -8.45 -10.19 -8.59
C ALA A 155 -9.02 -11.58 -8.26
N ARG A 156 -8.22 -12.43 -7.61
CA ARG A 156 -8.65 -13.78 -7.21
C ARG A 156 -9.86 -13.74 -6.26
N ARG A 157 -9.86 -12.85 -5.26
CA ARG A 157 -10.96 -12.72 -4.28
C ARG A 157 -12.22 -12.12 -4.89
N ALA A 158 -12.08 -11.16 -5.80
CA ALA A 158 -13.21 -10.52 -6.47
C ALA A 158 -14.06 -11.55 -7.26
N ARG A 159 -13.44 -12.59 -7.79
CA ARG A 159 -14.16 -13.70 -8.46
C ARG A 159 -15.07 -14.50 -7.54
N ALA A 160 -14.78 -14.57 -6.24
CA ALA A 160 -15.66 -15.22 -5.27
C ALA A 160 -16.98 -14.43 -5.07
N PHE A 161 -17.00 -13.16 -5.46
CA PHE A 161 -18.21 -12.33 -5.56
C PHE A 161 -18.80 -12.32 -6.98
N GLU A 162 -18.30 -13.17 -7.86
CA GLU A 162 -18.74 -13.31 -9.26
C GLU A 162 -18.66 -11.99 -10.04
N MET A 163 -17.63 -11.20 -9.74
CA MET A 163 -17.27 -10.02 -10.53
C MET A 163 -16.53 -10.42 -11.81
N ASN A 164 -16.74 -9.66 -12.88
CA ASN A 164 -15.90 -9.71 -14.08
C ASN A 164 -14.60 -8.94 -13.78
N VAL A 165 -13.44 -9.59 -13.87
CA VAL A 165 -12.17 -8.92 -13.56
C VAL A 165 -11.42 -8.57 -14.85
N ILE A 166 -11.19 -7.28 -15.06
CA ILE A 166 -10.29 -6.77 -16.09
C ILE A 166 -9.09 -6.09 -15.42
N ALA A 167 -7.93 -6.13 -16.05
CA ALA A 167 -6.72 -5.58 -15.46
C ALA A 167 -5.82 -4.91 -16.49
N TYR A 168 -5.13 -3.86 -16.05
CA TYR A 168 -4.05 -3.24 -16.79
C TYR A 168 -2.75 -3.36 -15.99
N ASP A 169 -1.73 -3.95 -16.60
CA ASP A 169 -0.36 -3.96 -16.10
C ASP A 169 0.59 -4.16 -17.29
N PRO A 170 1.46 -3.18 -17.61
CA PRO A 170 2.33 -3.23 -18.78
C PRO A 170 3.40 -4.34 -18.70
N TYR A 171 3.61 -4.94 -17.53
CA TYR A 171 4.60 -5.99 -17.29
C TYR A 171 3.95 -7.36 -17.04
N ALA A 172 2.63 -7.46 -17.04
CA ALA A 172 1.93 -8.71 -16.79
C ALA A 172 1.93 -9.63 -18.01
N ASN A 173 1.94 -10.93 -17.73
CA ASN A 173 1.80 -11.98 -18.72
C ASN A 173 0.32 -12.42 -18.79
N GLU A 174 -0.24 -12.48 -20.01
CA GLU A 174 -1.65 -12.85 -20.24
C GLU A 174 -2.03 -14.20 -19.63
N GLN A 175 -1.18 -15.22 -19.75
CA GLN A 175 -1.44 -16.56 -19.21
C GLN A 175 -1.57 -16.52 -17.69
N LYS A 176 -0.66 -15.80 -16.99
CA LYS A 176 -0.73 -15.63 -15.54
C LYS A 176 -1.96 -14.84 -15.10
N ALA A 177 -2.36 -13.84 -15.88
CA ALA A 177 -3.58 -13.08 -15.61
C ALA A 177 -4.83 -13.98 -15.74
N ALA A 178 -4.88 -14.82 -16.78
CA ALA A 178 -5.96 -15.77 -16.98
C ALA A 178 -6.05 -16.83 -15.86
N GLU A 179 -4.92 -17.31 -15.33
CA GLU A 179 -4.88 -18.25 -14.20
C GLU A 179 -5.55 -17.69 -12.93
N ILE A 180 -5.41 -16.40 -12.68
CA ILE A 180 -6.10 -15.71 -11.58
C ILE A 180 -7.49 -15.19 -11.97
N GLY A 181 -7.92 -15.45 -13.21
CA GLY A 181 -9.21 -15.11 -13.79
C GLY A 181 -9.40 -13.62 -14.05
N ALA A 182 -8.32 -12.91 -14.36
CA ALA A 182 -8.34 -11.55 -14.86
C ALA A 182 -8.06 -11.53 -16.37
N ARG A 183 -8.74 -10.66 -17.11
CA ARG A 183 -8.44 -10.38 -18.52
C ARG A 183 -7.58 -9.13 -18.62
N LEU A 184 -6.39 -9.23 -19.23
CA LEU A 184 -5.57 -8.05 -19.51
C LEU A 184 -6.24 -7.20 -20.60
N VAL A 185 -6.27 -5.89 -20.37
CA VAL A 185 -6.89 -4.90 -21.24
C VAL A 185 -6.07 -3.61 -21.24
N SER A 186 -6.38 -2.70 -22.16
CA SER A 186 -5.82 -1.34 -22.11
C SER A 186 -6.31 -0.56 -20.88
N LEU A 187 -5.54 0.46 -20.48
CA LEU A 187 -5.94 1.33 -19.38
C LEU A 187 -7.25 2.09 -19.70
N GLU A 188 -7.46 2.45 -20.97
CA GLU A 188 -8.71 3.05 -21.44
C GLU A 188 -9.91 2.11 -21.29
N GLU A 189 -9.73 0.81 -21.58
CA GLU A 189 -10.77 -0.19 -21.31
C GLU A 189 -11.06 -0.34 -19.81
N VAL A 190 -10.04 -0.24 -18.94
CA VAL A 190 -10.26 -0.23 -17.49
C VAL A 190 -11.18 0.94 -17.10
N TYR A 191 -10.88 2.15 -17.56
CA TYR A 191 -11.68 3.33 -17.22
C TYR A 191 -13.12 3.23 -17.72
N THR A 192 -13.30 2.85 -18.99
CA THR A 192 -14.62 2.87 -19.64
C THR A 192 -15.51 1.68 -19.28
N GLN A 193 -14.94 0.54 -18.87
CA GLN A 193 -15.72 -0.70 -18.62
C GLN A 193 -15.91 -1.04 -17.14
N SER A 194 -15.20 -0.41 -16.22
CA SER A 194 -15.24 -0.78 -14.79
C SER A 194 -16.37 -0.12 -14.01
N ASP A 195 -17.05 -0.88 -13.17
CA ASP A 195 -17.99 -0.35 -12.16
C ASP A 195 -17.26 -0.03 -10.84
N PHE A 196 -16.17 -0.74 -10.59
CA PHE A 196 -15.22 -0.52 -9.51
C PHE A 196 -13.80 -0.50 -10.06
N ILE A 197 -12.95 0.42 -9.62
CA ILE A 197 -11.53 0.47 -10.00
C ILE A 197 -10.68 0.41 -8.73
N THR A 198 -9.61 -0.38 -8.74
CA THR A 198 -8.65 -0.46 -7.64
C THR A 198 -7.21 -0.33 -8.14
N LEU A 199 -6.40 0.42 -7.41
CA LEU A 199 -5.00 0.71 -7.72
C LEU A 199 -4.05 -0.14 -6.88
N HIS A 200 -3.09 -0.80 -7.54
CA HIS A 200 -2.05 -1.64 -6.93
C HIS A 200 -0.68 -1.44 -7.60
N VAL A 201 -0.39 -0.22 -8.04
CA VAL A 201 0.89 0.18 -8.64
C VAL A 201 1.78 0.90 -7.62
N PRO A 202 3.13 0.89 -7.81
CA PRO A 202 4.01 1.78 -7.04
C PRO A 202 3.72 3.25 -7.36
N LEU A 203 4.14 4.16 -6.47
CA LEU A 203 4.17 5.59 -6.77
C LEU A 203 5.55 5.96 -7.34
N ASN A 204 5.57 6.41 -8.59
CA ASN A 204 6.74 6.93 -9.29
C ASN A 204 6.31 8.07 -10.24
N ASP A 205 7.21 8.57 -11.08
CA ASP A 205 6.91 9.68 -11.99
C ASP A 205 5.88 9.33 -13.07
N GLU A 206 5.74 8.05 -13.42
CA GLU A 206 4.76 7.57 -14.42
C GLU A 206 3.36 7.35 -13.83
N THR A 207 3.27 7.04 -12.52
CA THR A 207 2.00 6.71 -11.85
C THR A 207 1.47 7.81 -10.95
N ARG A 208 2.27 8.86 -10.70
CA ARG A 208 1.84 10.03 -9.93
C ARG A 208 0.71 10.74 -10.67
N GLY A 209 -0.43 10.91 -9.98
CA GLY A 209 -1.61 11.55 -10.55
C GLY A 209 -2.20 10.79 -11.74
N MET A 210 -1.94 9.48 -11.88
CA MET A 210 -2.41 8.70 -13.03
C MET A 210 -3.93 8.61 -13.17
N ILE A 211 -4.67 9.00 -12.13
CA ILE A 211 -6.10 9.28 -12.23
C ILE A 211 -6.27 10.76 -11.89
N GLY A 212 -6.40 11.58 -12.94
CA GLY A 212 -6.75 13.00 -12.86
C GLY A 212 -8.14 13.26 -13.43
N ALA A 213 -8.44 14.55 -13.67
CA ALA A 213 -9.73 14.99 -14.18
C ALA A 213 -10.09 14.38 -15.55
N GLU A 214 -9.09 14.22 -16.43
CA GLU A 214 -9.29 13.66 -17.77
C GLU A 214 -9.66 12.16 -17.70
N GLU A 215 -8.96 11.39 -16.87
CA GLU A 215 -9.24 9.96 -16.70
C GLU A 215 -10.61 9.75 -16.05
N LEU A 216 -10.91 10.53 -15.00
CA LEU A 216 -12.22 10.49 -14.32
C LEU A 216 -13.37 10.77 -15.30
N ALA A 217 -13.20 11.71 -16.23
CA ALA A 217 -14.22 12.05 -17.23
C ALA A 217 -14.52 10.90 -18.22
N ARG A 218 -13.59 9.96 -18.41
CA ARG A 218 -13.77 8.79 -19.28
C ARG A 218 -14.46 7.62 -18.57
N MET A 219 -14.53 7.66 -17.24
CA MET A 219 -15.08 6.56 -16.46
C MET A 219 -16.61 6.51 -16.55
N LYS A 220 -17.17 5.34 -16.26
CA LYS A 220 -18.62 5.19 -16.11
C LYS A 220 -19.15 6.15 -15.04
N HIS A 221 -20.31 6.75 -15.32
CA HIS A 221 -21.04 7.48 -14.29
C HIS A 221 -21.37 6.55 -13.11
N GLY A 222 -20.98 6.96 -11.90
CA GLY A 222 -21.17 6.18 -10.67
C GLY A 222 -20.12 5.08 -10.41
N VAL A 223 -18.98 5.11 -11.13
CA VAL A 223 -17.80 4.31 -10.80
C VAL A 223 -17.36 4.53 -9.36
N ARG A 224 -16.81 3.49 -8.72
CA ARG A 224 -16.27 3.54 -7.35
C ARG A 224 -14.79 3.21 -7.38
N ILE A 225 -13.95 4.09 -6.87
CA ILE A 225 -12.50 3.96 -6.93
C ILE A 225 -11.94 3.64 -5.54
N VAL A 226 -11.01 2.70 -5.46
CA VAL A 226 -10.31 2.28 -4.24
C VAL A 226 -8.81 2.46 -4.43
N ASN A 227 -8.17 3.19 -3.52
CA ASN A 227 -6.72 3.29 -3.46
C ASN A 227 -6.22 2.86 -2.08
N CYS A 228 -5.83 1.58 -1.97
CA CYS A 228 -5.11 1.05 -0.82
C CYS A 228 -3.61 0.84 -1.14
N ALA A 229 -3.09 1.47 -2.20
CA ALA A 229 -1.71 1.35 -2.61
C ALA A 229 -0.85 2.48 -2.03
N ARG A 230 -0.93 3.70 -2.60
CA ARG A 230 -0.11 4.85 -2.22
C ARG A 230 -0.88 6.15 -2.45
N GLY A 231 -0.71 7.13 -1.56
CA GLY A 231 -1.20 8.49 -1.78
C GLY A 231 -0.51 9.12 -2.99
N GLY A 232 -1.22 10.02 -3.69
CA GLY A 232 -0.71 10.69 -4.90
C GLY A 232 -0.81 9.87 -6.20
N LEU A 233 -1.39 8.67 -6.18
CA LEU A 233 -1.76 7.96 -7.42
C LEU A 233 -3.04 8.53 -8.06
N ILE A 234 -3.92 9.09 -7.24
CA ILE A 234 -5.12 9.80 -7.65
C ILE A 234 -4.90 11.27 -7.30
N ASP A 235 -5.22 12.16 -8.23
CA ASP A 235 -5.35 13.57 -7.93
C ASP A 235 -6.57 13.78 -6.99
N GLU A 236 -6.28 14.16 -5.75
CA GLU A 236 -7.31 14.30 -4.70
C GLU A 236 -8.24 15.47 -4.96
N GLU A 237 -7.78 16.53 -5.65
CA GLU A 237 -8.62 17.67 -6.02
C GLU A 237 -9.55 17.29 -7.16
N ALA A 238 -9.06 16.54 -8.15
CA ALA A 238 -9.89 16.05 -9.25
C ALA A 238 -10.95 15.04 -8.78
N LEU A 239 -10.67 14.30 -7.70
CA LEU A 239 -11.57 13.30 -7.14
C LEU A 239 -12.74 13.90 -6.31
N ALA A 240 -12.56 15.08 -5.72
CA ALA A 240 -13.45 15.69 -4.73
C ALA A 240 -14.74 16.29 -5.34
#